data_AF-A0A0S8EJE1-F1
#
_entry.id   AF-A0A0S8EJE1-F1
#
_cell.length_a   1.000
_cell.length_b   1.000
_cell.length_c   1.000
_cell.angle_alpha   90.00
_cell.angle_beta   90.00
_cell.angle_gamma   90.00
#
_symmetry.space_group_name_H-M   'P 1'
#
loop_
_entity.id
_entity.type
_entity.pdbx_description
1 polymer ?
#
loop_
_entity_poly.entity_id
_entity_poly.type
_entity_poly.pdbx_seq_one_letter_code
_entity_poly.pdbx_strand_id
1 'polypeptide(L)'
;MLILTAAPAAMADGEQPPAESLWTFSSTTTLKLSGLASHAPRDDVLFPDTCGRTGSFRFRYAPTVTYDDWLTGELAYEHRVLWTSPGAIGGGRARAREEAPYRLRQLHWDLYDCGDSFAHRHEIDRASVAVHGDWGEIKIGRQAVGLGRGVLFGAVDVFAPFSPLEFDRDWRRGVDAARFSYQLGPTSSAELLGVFGQTWEQSALLGRIRGYIGE
;
A
#
# COMPACT_ATOMS: atom_id res chain seq x y z
N MET A 1 -17.14 7.63 -1.72
CA MET A 1 -15.76 7.49 -1.21
C MET A 1 -15.65 8.40 -0.01
N LEU A 2 -15.85 7.84 1.19
CA LEU A 2 -15.68 8.58 2.43
C LEU A 2 -14.24 8.33 2.90
N ILE A 3 -13.31 9.22 2.57
CA ILE A 3 -11.99 9.20 3.20
C ILE A 3 -12.18 9.86 4.57
N LEU A 4 -12.45 9.04 5.59
CA LEU A 4 -12.24 9.46 6.97
C LEU A 4 -10.74 9.43 7.22
N THR A 5 -10.07 10.54 6.94
CA THR A 5 -8.74 10.80 7.50
C THR A 5 -8.97 11.10 8.97
N ALA A 6 -8.99 10.08 9.81
CA ALA A 6 -8.70 10.29 11.21
C ALA A 6 -7.22 10.68 11.26
N ALA A 7 -6.95 11.99 11.38
CA ALA A 7 -5.71 12.42 12.03
C ALA A 7 -5.62 11.64 13.34
N PRO A 8 -4.41 11.25 13.79
CA PRO A 8 -4.28 10.48 15.02
C PRO A 8 -5.13 11.15 16.08
N ALA A 9 -5.89 10.34 16.83
CA ALA A 9 -6.31 10.78 18.14
C ALA A 9 -5.02 11.23 18.81
N ALA A 10 -4.83 12.55 18.89
CA ALA A 10 -4.14 13.13 20.03
C ALA A 10 -4.75 12.36 21.20
N MET A 11 -3.87 11.76 21.99
CA MET A 11 -4.24 11.16 23.26
C MET A 11 -5.37 11.99 23.85
N ALA A 12 -6.48 11.33 24.18
CA ALA A 12 -7.56 11.99 24.89
C ALA A 12 -6.94 12.75 26.06
N ASP A 13 -7.35 14.01 26.18
CA ASP A 13 -6.86 15.07 27.07
C ASP A 13 -5.84 16.01 26.40
N GLY A 14 -6.16 17.30 26.45
CA GLY A 14 -5.39 18.41 25.90
C GLY A 14 -4.07 18.67 26.61
N GLU A 15 -3.30 17.60 26.86
CA GLU A 15 -1.95 17.67 27.36
C GLU A 15 -1.02 17.78 26.16
N GLN A 16 -0.45 18.96 25.98
CA GLN A 16 0.68 19.18 25.08
C GLN A 16 1.74 18.14 25.43
N PRO A 17 2.24 17.33 24.47
CA PRO A 17 3.23 16.30 24.79
C PRO A 17 4.41 16.99 25.49
N PRO A 18 4.92 16.42 26.60
CA PRO A 18 6.05 17.01 27.32
C PRO A 18 7.19 17.26 26.32
N ALA A 19 7.88 18.38 26.47
CA ALA A 19 8.90 18.91 25.56
C ALA A 19 10.15 17.99 25.37
N GLU A 20 10.06 16.72 25.78
CA GLU A 20 11.12 15.73 25.85
C GLU A 20 10.64 14.33 25.41
N SER A 21 9.50 14.21 24.71
CA SER A 21 9.06 12.92 24.18
C SER A 21 9.92 12.53 22.98
N LEU A 22 10.88 11.61 23.22
CA LEU A 22 11.66 10.97 22.17
C LEU A 22 10.81 10.07 21.26
N TRP A 23 9.50 9.89 21.50
CA TRP A 23 8.65 9.06 20.65
C TRP A 23 7.49 9.88 20.11
N THR A 24 7.31 9.83 18.79
CA THR A 24 6.15 10.33 18.08
C THR A 24 5.40 9.16 17.45
N PHE A 25 4.12 9.04 17.76
CA PHE A 25 3.25 8.03 17.18
C PHE A 25 2.19 8.69 16.31
N SER A 26 2.08 8.24 15.07
CA SER A 26 1.01 8.63 14.14
C SER A 26 0.35 7.39 13.60
N SER A 27 -0.95 7.44 13.34
CA SER A 27 -1.64 6.33 12.69
C SER A 27 -2.68 6.81 11.71
N THR A 28 -2.74 6.14 10.57
CA THR A 28 -3.77 6.36 9.56
C THR A 28 -4.65 5.12 9.47
N THR A 29 -5.95 5.31 9.61
CA THR A 29 -6.93 4.24 9.42
C THR A 29 -7.79 4.56 8.21
N THR A 30 -7.99 3.59 7.32
CA THR A 30 -8.85 3.75 6.15
C THR A 30 -9.89 2.64 6.13
N LEU A 31 -11.15 3.03 5.96
CA LEU A 31 -12.30 2.14 5.81
C LEU A 31 -12.96 2.44 4.47
N LYS A 32 -13.15 1.41 3.65
CA LYS A 32 -13.81 1.54 2.34
C LYS A 32 -14.83 0.43 2.17
N LEU A 33 -16.04 0.83 1.83
CA LEU A 33 -17.12 -0.05 1.43
C LEU A 33 -17.47 0.28 -0.02
N SER A 34 -17.59 -0.74 -0.86
CA SER A 34 -17.99 -0.60 -2.26
C SER A 34 -18.97 -1.70 -2.61
N GLY A 35 -19.94 -1.39 -3.45
CA GLY A 35 -21.01 -2.30 -3.80
C GLY A 35 -21.57 -1.99 -5.18
N LEU A 36 -21.91 -3.05 -5.91
CA LEU A 36 -22.55 -3.01 -7.21
C LEU A 36 -23.71 -4.00 -7.19
N ALA A 37 -24.87 -3.56 -7.64
CA ALA A 37 -26.02 -4.41 -7.92
C ALA A 37 -26.36 -4.29 -9.40
N SER A 38 -26.66 -5.41 -10.04
CA SER A 38 -27.05 -5.49 -11.44
C SER A 38 -28.32 -6.32 -11.59
N HIS A 39 -29.13 -5.96 -12.58
CA HIS A 39 -30.28 -6.74 -13.00
C HIS A 39 -30.10 -7.08 -14.49
N ALA A 40 -30.03 -8.36 -14.82
CA ALA A 40 -29.91 -8.84 -16.18
C ALA A 40 -31.29 -9.06 -16.82
N PRO A 41 -31.40 -9.00 -18.16
CA PRO A 41 -32.62 -9.38 -18.86
C PRO A 41 -33.06 -10.80 -18.51
N ARG A 42 -34.37 -11.04 -18.52
CA ARG A 42 -34.93 -12.37 -18.28
C ARG A 42 -34.72 -13.25 -19.50
N ASP A 43 -33.70 -14.09 -19.44
CA ASP A 43 -33.43 -15.14 -20.41
C ASP A 43 -32.79 -16.31 -19.66
N ASP A 44 -33.48 -17.44 -19.57
CA ASP A 44 -33.06 -18.56 -18.72
C ASP A 44 -31.84 -19.31 -19.27
N VAL A 45 -31.48 -19.09 -20.53
CA VAL A 45 -30.32 -19.72 -21.19
C VAL A 45 -29.08 -18.85 -21.03
N LEU A 46 -29.21 -17.53 -21.23
CA LEU A 46 -28.09 -16.59 -21.20
C LEU A 46 -27.87 -15.97 -19.81
N PHE A 47 -28.93 -15.79 -19.02
CA PHE A 47 -28.92 -15.14 -17.71
C PHE A 47 -29.72 -15.96 -16.68
N PRO A 48 -29.24 -17.16 -16.30
CA PRO A 48 -29.91 -18.00 -15.30
C PRO A 48 -30.10 -17.28 -13.95
N ASP A 49 -29.21 -16.33 -13.63
CA ASP A 49 -29.35 -15.42 -12.50
C ASP A 49 -29.63 -14.00 -12.97
N THR A 50 -30.85 -13.52 -12.74
CA THR A 50 -31.28 -12.18 -13.19
C THR A 50 -30.86 -11.06 -12.25
N CYS A 51 -30.42 -11.36 -11.03
CA CYS A 51 -29.98 -10.38 -10.04
C CYS A 51 -28.58 -10.72 -9.56
N GLY A 52 -27.65 -9.79 -9.73
CA GLY A 52 -26.26 -9.91 -9.30
C GLY A 52 -25.89 -8.85 -8.28
N ARG A 53 -25.13 -9.22 -7.25
CA ARG A 53 -24.57 -8.28 -6.26
C ARG A 53 -23.11 -8.61 -6.00
N THR A 54 -22.25 -7.62 -6.11
CA THR A 54 -20.85 -7.69 -5.68
C THR A 54 -20.66 -6.60 -4.63
N GLY A 55 -20.07 -6.91 -3.48
CA GLY A 55 -19.65 -5.91 -2.53
C GLY A 55 -18.32 -6.26 -1.90
N SER A 56 -17.59 -5.23 -1.50
CA SER A 56 -16.27 -5.35 -0.91
C SER A 56 -16.10 -4.38 0.26
N PHE A 57 -15.45 -4.85 1.30
CA PHE A 57 -15.01 -4.06 2.43
C PHE A 57 -13.49 -4.11 2.50
N ARG A 58 -12.87 -2.96 2.70
CA ARG A 58 -11.43 -2.83 2.91
C ARG A 58 -11.20 -2.03 4.19
N PHE A 59 -10.38 -2.59 5.06
CA PHE A 59 -9.88 -1.91 6.23
C PHE A 59 -8.36 -1.88 6.17
N ARG A 60 -7.77 -0.73 6.44
CA ARG A 60 -6.32 -0.57 6.47
C ARG A 60 -5.94 0.22 7.70
N TYR A 61 -4.97 -0.31 8.44
CA TYR A 61 -4.36 0.34 9.58
C TYR A 61 -2.86 0.52 9.30
N ALA A 62 -2.40 1.77 9.33
CA ALA A 62 -1.04 2.13 8.99
C ALA A 62 -0.43 3.04 10.07
N PRO A 63 0.12 2.46 11.15
CA PRO A 63 0.86 3.21 12.15
C PRO A 63 2.29 3.52 11.68
N THR A 64 2.76 4.70 12.09
CA THR A 64 4.13 5.18 11.95
C THR A 64 4.63 5.58 13.32
N VAL A 65 5.81 5.12 13.66
CA VAL A 65 6.49 5.44 14.92
C VAL A 65 7.79 6.11 14.58
N THR A 66 8.01 7.31 15.09
CA THR A 66 9.30 8.00 14.98
C THR A 66 9.92 8.06 16.36
N TYR A 67 11.17 7.62 16.48
CA TYR A 67 11.99 7.81 17.66
C TYR A 67 12.94 8.98 17.40
N ASP A 68 12.65 10.09 18.08
CA ASP A 68 13.28 11.39 17.92
C ASP A 68 13.17 11.82 16.45
N ASP A 69 14.28 12.15 15.80
CA ASP A 69 14.33 12.43 14.36
C ASP A 69 15.19 11.43 13.56
N TRP A 70 15.84 10.47 14.23
CA TRP A 70 16.84 9.59 13.59
C TRP A 70 16.30 8.21 13.21
N LEU A 71 15.15 7.77 13.74
CA LEU A 71 14.61 6.43 13.45
C LEU A 71 13.11 6.48 13.21
N THR A 72 12.65 5.96 12.08
CA THR A 72 11.23 5.84 11.74
C THR A 72 10.87 4.39 11.44
N GLY A 73 9.85 3.86 12.10
CA GLY A 73 9.20 2.59 11.80
C GLY A 73 7.84 2.80 11.13
N GLU A 74 7.57 2.05 10.08
CA GLU A 74 6.30 2.06 9.36
C GLU A 74 5.73 0.65 9.27
N LEU A 75 4.44 0.52 9.56
CA LEU A 75 3.66 -0.69 9.32
C LEU A 75 2.40 -0.33 8.54
N ALA A 76 1.96 -1.18 7.63
CA ALA A 76 0.62 -1.10 7.05
C ALA A 76 0.03 -2.49 6.94
N TYR A 77 -1.11 -2.67 7.60
CA TYR A 77 -1.84 -3.91 7.68
C TYR A 77 -3.23 -3.72 7.09
N GLU A 78 -3.65 -4.65 6.25
CA GLU A 78 -4.85 -4.53 5.46
C GLU A 78 -5.73 -5.78 5.57
N HIS A 79 -7.03 -5.55 5.64
CA HIS A 79 -8.08 -6.56 5.50
C HIS A 79 -8.92 -6.24 4.27
N ARG A 80 -9.24 -7.28 3.51
CA ARG A 80 -10.13 -7.21 2.34
C ARG A 80 -11.16 -8.32 2.43
N VAL A 81 -12.42 -7.93 2.47
CA VAL A 81 -13.56 -8.83 2.45
C VAL A 81 -14.31 -8.59 1.14
N LEU A 82 -14.68 -9.66 0.47
CA LEU A 82 -15.45 -9.64 -0.76
C LEU A 82 -16.62 -10.60 -0.61
N TRP A 83 -17.81 -10.16 -1.01
CA TRP A 83 -19.00 -10.97 -1.11
C TRP A 83 -19.64 -10.78 -2.48
N THR A 84 -19.99 -11.88 -3.12
CA THR A 84 -20.59 -11.89 -4.45
C THR A 84 -21.75 -12.87 -4.48
N SER A 85 -22.83 -12.52 -5.15
CA SER A 85 -23.92 -13.45 -5.44
C SER A 85 -23.72 -14.12 -6.80
N PRO A 86 -24.41 -15.24 -7.07
CA PRO A 86 -24.66 -15.69 -8.44
C PRO A 86 -25.21 -14.54 -9.30
N GLY A 87 -24.91 -14.54 -10.60
CA GLY A 87 -25.27 -13.46 -11.53
C GLY A 87 -24.52 -12.12 -11.37
N ALA A 88 -23.58 -12.01 -10.43
CA ALA A 88 -22.86 -10.78 -10.18
C ALA A 88 -21.82 -10.45 -11.27
N ILE A 89 -22.03 -9.33 -11.97
CA ILE A 89 -21.09 -8.82 -12.96
C ILE A 89 -19.83 -8.29 -12.24
N GLY A 90 -18.65 -8.65 -12.74
CA GLY A 90 -17.37 -8.17 -12.20
C GLY A 90 -16.88 -8.88 -10.94
N GLY A 91 -17.65 -9.84 -10.39
CA GLY A 91 -17.25 -10.60 -9.19
C GLY A 91 -15.93 -11.35 -9.34
N GLY A 92 -15.69 -11.95 -10.51
CA GLY A 92 -14.43 -12.64 -10.82
C GLY A 92 -13.19 -11.72 -10.88
N ARG A 93 -13.35 -10.47 -11.35
CA ARG A 93 -12.25 -9.48 -11.34
C ARG A 93 -11.97 -8.97 -9.93
N ALA A 94 -13.01 -8.77 -9.13
CA ALA A 94 -12.86 -8.40 -7.71
C ALA A 94 -12.15 -9.48 -6.89
N ARG A 95 -12.18 -10.74 -7.34
CA ARG A 95 -11.41 -11.88 -6.79
C ARG A 95 -10.00 -12.05 -7.34
N ALA A 96 -9.63 -11.37 -8.43
CA ALA A 96 -8.36 -11.62 -9.09
C ALA A 96 -7.20 -11.43 -8.10
N ARG A 97 -6.46 -12.53 -7.89
CA ARG A 97 -5.31 -12.59 -7.00
C ARG A 97 -4.09 -12.22 -7.81
N GLU A 98 -3.67 -10.97 -7.74
CA GLU A 98 -2.35 -10.60 -8.23
C GLU A 98 -1.34 -10.53 -7.09
N GLU A 99 -0.28 -11.30 -7.27
CA GLU A 99 0.92 -11.21 -6.45
C GLU A 99 1.63 -9.90 -6.75
N ALA A 100 2.01 -9.17 -5.70
CA ALA A 100 2.79 -7.97 -5.89
C ALA A 100 4.21 -8.36 -6.34
N PRO A 101 4.77 -7.71 -7.37
CA PRO A 101 6.16 -7.92 -7.76
C PRO A 101 7.12 -7.43 -6.66
N TYR A 102 8.37 -7.88 -6.71
CA TYR A 102 9.43 -7.49 -5.77
C TYR A 102 9.05 -7.67 -4.29
N ARG A 103 8.40 -8.79 -3.96
CA ARG A 103 8.23 -9.26 -2.59
C ARG A 103 8.91 -10.61 -2.43
N LEU A 104 9.79 -10.74 -1.44
CA LEU A 104 10.40 -12.00 -1.01
C LEU A 104 9.32 -13.03 -0.63
N ARG A 105 8.26 -12.54 0.03
CA ARG A 105 7.04 -13.29 0.36
C ARG A 105 5.85 -12.38 0.28
N GLN A 106 4.69 -12.84 -0.16
CA GLN A 106 3.54 -11.93 -0.27
C GLN A 106 3.00 -11.44 1.09
N LEU A 107 3.18 -12.22 2.18
CA LEU A 107 2.63 -11.95 3.53
C LEU A 107 1.13 -11.62 3.49
N HIS A 108 0.38 -12.37 2.69
CA HIS A 108 -1.07 -12.39 2.71
C HIS A 108 -1.55 -13.77 3.13
N TRP A 109 -2.72 -13.81 3.75
CA TRP A 109 -3.38 -15.05 4.13
C TRP A 109 -4.88 -14.92 3.92
N ASP A 110 -5.52 -16.04 3.57
CA ASP A 110 -6.96 -16.13 3.44
C ASP A 110 -7.53 -16.64 4.77
N LEU A 111 -8.35 -15.84 5.46
CA LEU A 111 -9.07 -16.30 6.66
C LEU A 111 -10.25 -17.19 6.28
N TYR A 112 -10.94 -16.82 5.20
CA TYR A 112 -12.10 -17.52 4.68
C TYR A 112 -12.10 -17.45 3.15
N ASP A 113 -12.40 -18.58 2.51
CA ASP A 113 -12.66 -18.67 1.07
C ASP A 113 -13.80 -19.67 0.84
N CYS A 114 -15.00 -19.15 0.61
CA CYS A 114 -16.23 -19.91 0.38
C CYS A 114 -16.56 -19.95 -1.11
N GLY A 115 -15.56 -20.22 -1.95
CA GLY A 115 -15.68 -20.32 -3.39
C GLY A 115 -16.27 -19.04 -3.99
N ASP A 116 -17.38 -19.19 -4.73
CA ASP A 116 -17.92 -18.08 -5.50
C ASP A 116 -18.75 -17.06 -4.71
N SER A 117 -18.89 -17.23 -3.39
CA SER A 117 -19.78 -16.38 -2.58
C SER A 117 -19.07 -15.36 -1.69
N PHE A 118 -17.95 -15.75 -1.05
CA PHE A 118 -17.33 -14.96 0.00
C PHE A 118 -15.83 -15.23 0.09
N ALA A 119 -15.03 -14.18 0.27
CA ALA A 119 -13.60 -14.27 0.55
C ALA A 119 -13.18 -13.21 1.56
N HIS A 120 -12.36 -13.57 2.53
CA HIS A 120 -11.76 -12.65 3.48
C HIS A 120 -10.25 -12.92 3.56
N ARG A 121 -9.49 -11.89 3.22
CA ARG A 121 -8.03 -11.89 3.24
C ARG A 121 -7.50 -10.79 4.14
N HIS A 122 -6.31 -11.02 4.67
CA HIS A 122 -5.50 -9.98 5.28
C HIS A 122 -4.07 -10.03 4.75
N GLU A 123 -3.38 -8.89 4.77
CA GLU A 123 -1.98 -8.78 4.36
C GLU A 123 -1.19 -7.74 5.16
N ILE A 124 0.12 -7.95 5.24
CA ILE A 124 1.09 -6.92 5.65
C ILE A 124 1.61 -6.25 4.38
N ASP A 125 1.02 -5.12 4.02
CA ASP A 125 1.38 -4.37 2.82
C ASP A 125 2.68 -3.57 3.00
N ARG A 126 2.96 -3.07 4.19
CA ARG A 126 4.22 -2.35 4.51
C ARG A 126 4.74 -2.74 5.88
N ALA A 127 6.06 -2.82 5.98
CA ALA A 127 6.80 -3.10 7.20
C ALA A 127 8.24 -2.68 6.95
N SER A 128 8.61 -1.46 7.35
CA SER A 128 9.94 -0.92 7.09
C SER A 128 10.47 -0.09 8.23
N VAL A 129 11.79 0.02 8.29
CA VAL A 129 12.51 0.87 9.24
C VAL A 129 13.44 1.78 8.45
N ALA A 130 13.46 3.05 8.81
CA ALA A 130 14.34 4.07 8.25
C ALA A 130 15.21 4.67 9.35
N VAL A 131 16.50 4.81 9.07
CA VAL A 131 17.46 5.55 9.88
C VAL A 131 17.82 6.82 9.12
N HIS A 132 17.74 7.95 9.80
CA HIS A 132 18.01 9.28 9.27
C HIS A 132 19.22 9.87 10.00
N GLY A 133 20.05 10.61 9.28
CA GLY A 133 21.13 11.42 9.85
C GLY A 133 21.53 12.53 8.89
N ASP A 134 22.45 13.38 9.32
CA ASP A 134 22.91 14.51 8.50
C ASP A 134 23.56 14.07 7.18
N TRP A 135 24.12 12.86 7.17
CA TRP A 135 24.73 12.24 6.00
C TRP A 135 23.71 11.67 5.01
N GLY A 136 22.45 11.48 5.40
CA GLY A 136 21.41 10.91 4.54
C GLY A 136 20.45 9.94 5.26
N GLU A 137 20.02 8.91 4.53
CA GLU A 137 18.97 7.98 4.97
C GLU A 137 19.26 6.55 4.53
N ILE A 138 19.01 5.59 5.42
CA ILE A 138 18.89 4.16 5.10
C ILE A 138 17.48 3.71 5.40
N LYS A 139 16.77 3.14 4.43
CA LYS A 139 15.44 2.54 4.64
C LYS A 139 15.39 1.11 4.14
N ILE A 140 15.05 0.17 5.02
CA ILE A 140 15.03 -1.27 4.72
C ILE A 140 13.68 -1.85 5.09
N GLY A 141 13.21 -2.81 4.28
CA GLY A 141 12.00 -3.59 4.50
C GLY A 141 10.99 -3.37 3.39
N ARG A 142 9.73 -3.67 3.69
CA ARG A 142 8.63 -3.50 2.75
C ARG A 142 8.13 -2.07 2.74
N GLN A 143 8.41 -1.35 1.67
CA GLN A 143 8.16 0.08 1.55
C GLN A 143 7.51 0.39 0.20
N ALA A 144 6.71 1.47 0.13
CA ALA A 144 6.28 1.98 -1.16
C ALA A 144 7.36 2.88 -1.75
N VAL A 145 7.96 2.43 -2.84
CA VAL A 145 9.00 3.15 -3.55
C VAL A 145 8.35 4.04 -4.62
N GLY A 146 8.73 5.32 -4.65
CA GLY A 146 8.31 6.24 -5.69
C GLY A 146 9.50 6.97 -6.29
N LEU A 147 9.77 6.75 -7.57
CA LEU A 147 10.91 7.37 -8.26
C LEU A 147 10.60 8.78 -8.80
N GLY A 148 9.33 9.15 -8.97
CA GLY A 148 8.92 10.43 -9.59
C GLY A 148 8.11 11.37 -8.68
N ARG A 149 8.35 12.69 -8.82
CA ARG A 149 7.41 13.76 -8.45
C ARG A 149 6.37 13.91 -9.57
N GLY A 150 5.29 13.14 -9.51
CA GLY A 150 4.12 13.35 -10.36
C GLY A 150 2.98 13.87 -9.51
N VAL A 151 2.65 15.17 -9.61
CA VAL A 151 1.62 15.82 -8.79
C VAL A 151 0.20 15.38 -9.18
N LEU A 152 0.00 14.80 -10.37
CA LEU A 152 -1.33 14.38 -10.85
C LEU A 152 -1.36 12.97 -11.47
N PHE A 153 -0.24 12.47 -12.00
CA PHE A 153 -0.06 11.09 -12.41
C PHE A 153 1.32 10.66 -11.92
N GLY A 154 1.41 9.64 -11.07
CA GLY A 154 2.69 9.08 -10.68
C GLY A 154 3.38 8.57 -11.95
N ALA A 155 4.32 9.34 -12.48
CA ALA A 155 5.08 8.97 -13.66
C ALA A 155 5.84 7.69 -13.34
N VAL A 156 5.31 6.57 -13.85
CA VAL A 156 5.88 5.23 -13.87
C VAL A 156 6.29 4.72 -12.48
N ASP A 157 5.38 4.01 -11.80
CA ASP A 157 5.82 3.07 -10.77
C ASP A 157 6.52 1.89 -11.48
N VAL A 158 7.84 2.02 -11.69
CA VAL A 158 8.67 1.05 -12.44
C VAL A 158 8.70 -0.30 -11.72
N PHE A 159 8.53 -0.30 -10.39
CA PHE A 159 8.67 -1.50 -9.58
C PHE A 159 7.32 -2.12 -9.21
N ALA A 160 6.30 -1.32 -8.90
CA ALA A 160 4.98 -1.83 -8.56
C ALA A 160 3.88 -1.09 -9.35
N PRO A 161 3.84 -1.25 -10.69
CA PRO A 161 2.75 -0.68 -11.47
C PRO A 161 1.42 -1.25 -10.99
N PHE A 162 0.37 -0.41 -11.01
CA PHE A 162 -0.97 -0.87 -10.69
C PHE A 162 -1.42 -1.95 -11.67
N SER A 163 -2.00 -3.00 -11.12
CA SER A 163 -2.65 -4.04 -11.91
C SER A 163 -3.80 -3.48 -12.76
N PRO A 164 -3.98 -3.95 -14.01
CA PRO A 164 -5.21 -3.74 -14.78
C PRO A 164 -6.46 -4.36 -14.13
N LEU A 165 -6.29 -5.36 -13.29
CA LEU A 165 -7.37 -6.11 -12.62
C LEU A 165 -7.74 -5.50 -11.26
N GLU A 166 -6.90 -4.63 -10.70
CA GLU A 166 -7.15 -3.97 -9.42
C GLU A 166 -8.11 -2.78 -9.64
N PHE A 167 -9.36 -2.98 -9.20
CA PHE A 167 -10.45 -2.00 -9.27
C PHE A 167 -10.21 -0.79 -8.35
N ASP A 168 -9.32 -0.91 -7.37
CA ASP A 168 -9.09 0.09 -6.31
C ASP A 168 -7.60 0.48 -6.20
N ARG A 169 -7.23 1.60 -6.84
CA ARG A 169 -5.83 2.06 -7.01
C ARG A 169 -5.43 3.18 -6.05
N ASP A 170 -6.02 3.22 -4.86
CA ASP A 170 -5.80 4.32 -3.91
C ASP A 170 -4.36 4.36 -3.35
N TRP A 171 -3.64 3.23 -3.34
CA TRP A 171 -2.35 3.10 -2.67
C TRP A 171 -1.33 2.29 -3.47
N ARG A 172 -0.09 2.78 -3.54
CA ARG A 172 1.04 2.02 -4.08
C ARG A 172 1.36 0.82 -3.19
N ARG A 173 1.46 -0.36 -3.80
CA ARG A 173 1.84 -1.60 -3.13
C ARG A 173 3.25 -1.51 -2.58
N GLY A 174 3.46 -2.05 -1.37
CA GLY A 174 4.80 -2.13 -0.82
C GLY A 174 5.65 -3.18 -1.54
N VAL A 175 6.92 -2.85 -1.78
CA VAL A 175 7.96 -3.75 -2.31
C VAL A 175 9.02 -3.98 -1.24
N ASP A 176 9.61 -5.17 -1.20
CA ASP A 176 10.72 -5.49 -0.31
C ASP A 176 11.99 -4.86 -0.89
N ALA A 177 12.50 -3.83 -0.21
CA ALA A 177 13.56 -3.01 -0.73
C ALA A 177 14.54 -2.53 0.35
N ALA A 178 15.78 -2.27 -0.07
CA ALA A 178 16.79 -1.57 0.68
C ALA A 178 17.19 -0.31 -0.08
N ARG A 179 17.05 0.84 0.56
CA ARG A 179 17.36 2.15 0.00
C ARG A 179 18.44 2.81 0.86
N PHE A 180 19.44 3.33 0.18
CA PHE A 180 20.50 4.14 0.77
C PHE A 180 20.55 5.46 0.02
N SER A 181 20.39 6.58 0.72
CA SER A 181 20.54 7.93 0.18
C SER A 181 21.64 8.63 0.94
N TYR A 182 22.57 9.23 0.23
CA TYR A 182 23.70 9.96 0.78
C TYR A 182 23.70 11.39 0.25
N GLN A 183 23.85 12.37 1.15
CA GLN A 183 23.98 13.78 0.79
C GLN A 183 25.42 14.04 0.34
N LEU A 184 25.61 14.37 -0.93
CA LEU A 184 26.92 14.70 -1.50
C LEU A 184 27.30 16.17 -1.23
N GLY A 185 26.31 17.01 -0.97
CA GLY A 185 26.47 18.43 -0.66
C GLY A 185 25.13 19.07 -0.34
N PRO A 186 25.07 20.41 -0.18
CA PRO A 186 23.83 21.10 0.23
C PRO A 186 22.65 20.92 -0.74
N THR A 187 22.93 20.74 -2.03
CA THR A 187 21.92 20.63 -3.09
C THR A 187 22.01 19.34 -3.88
N SER A 188 22.89 18.41 -3.50
CA SER A 188 23.18 17.19 -4.24
C SER A 188 23.09 15.92 -3.39
N SER A 189 22.55 14.85 -3.97
CA SER A 189 22.37 13.55 -3.32
C SER A 189 22.65 12.40 -4.29
N ALA A 190 23.23 11.32 -3.77
CA ALA A 190 23.31 10.03 -4.43
C ALA A 190 22.38 9.05 -3.73
N GLU A 191 21.74 8.17 -4.49
CA GLU A 191 20.81 7.18 -3.97
C GLU A 191 21.04 5.85 -4.66
N LEU A 192 21.01 4.78 -3.88
CA LEU A 192 21.03 3.40 -4.32
C LEU A 192 19.80 2.69 -3.76
N LEU A 193 19.07 2.01 -4.62
CA LEU A 193 17.85 1.28 -4.29
C LEU A 193 17.94 -0.14 -4.84
N GLY A 194 17.97 -1.12 -3.96
CA GLY A 194 17.77 -2.53 -4.30
C GLY A 194 16.33 -2.95 -3.99
N VAL A 195 15.66 -3.58 -4.95
CA VAL A 195 14.35 -4.22 -4.77
C VAL A 195 14.50 -5.73 -4.97
N PHE A 196 13.82 -6.52 -4.14
CA PHE A 196 14.06 -7.96 -4.05
C PHE A 196 12.80 -8.77 -4.35
N GLY A 197 12.88 -9.63 -5.37
CA GLY A 197 11.83 -10.60 -5.70
C GLY A 197 12.04 -11.95 -5.01
N GLN A 198 11.19 -12.94 -5.31
CA GLN A 198 11.34 -14.30 -4.76
C GLN A 198 12.61 -14.98 -5.27
N THR A 199 13.13 -14.53 -6.42
CA THR A 199 14.33 -15.02 -7.08
C THR A 199 15.27 -13.85 -7.43
N TRP A 200 16.53 -14.15 -7.72
CA TRP A 200 17.53 -13.15 -8.11
C TRP A 200 17.15 -12.48 -9.44
N GLU A 201 16.58 -13.24 -10.37
CA GLU A 201 16.13 -12.76 -11.68
C GLU A 201 14.95 -11.78 -11.56
N GLN A 202 14.19 -11.85 -10.46
CA GLN A 202 13.10 -10.94 -10.12
C GLN A 202 13.55 -9.79 -9.21
N SER A 203 14.85 -9.61 -9.00
CA SER A 203 15.41 -8.52 -8.20
C SER A 203 16.05 -7.46 -9.11
N ALA A 204 16.09 -6.21 -8.67
CA ALA A 204 16.65 -5.12 -9.45
C ALA A 204 17.39 -4.12 -8.58
N LEU A 205 18.37 -3.43 -9.17
CA LEU A 205 19.17 -2.40 -8.52
C LEU A 205 19.10 -1.12 -9.35
N LEU A 206 18.87 0.00 -8.69
CA LEU A 206 18.81 1.32 -9.31
C LEU A 206 19.71 2.29 -8.55
N GLY A 207 20.60 2.95 -9.30
CA GLY A 207 21.37 4.09 -8.82
C GLY A 207 20.79 5.39 -9.37
N ARG A 208 20.73 6.44 -8.55
CA ARG A 208 20.28 7.77 -8.94
C ARG A 208 21.14 8.83 -8.31
N ILE A 209 21.57 9.83 -9.08
CA ILE A 209 22.22 11.04 -8.57
C ILE A 209 21.32 12.23 -8.90
N ARG A 210 21.15 13.15 -7.94
CA ARG A 210 20.37 14.38 -8.09
C ARG A 210 21.21 15.56 -7.62
N GLY A 211 21.05 16.69 -8.28
CA GLY A 211 21.68 17.95 -7.92
C GLY A 211 20.88 19.11 -8.50
N TYR A 212 20.74 20.19 -7.74
CA TYR A 212 20.23 21.47 -8.26
C TYR A 212 21.39 22.42 -8.50
N ILE A 213 21.40 23.04 -9.67
CA ILE A 213 22.36 24.07 -10.06
C ILE A 213 21.56 25.37 -10.14
N GLY A 214 21.74 26.26 -9.17
CA GLY A 214 21.08 27.57 -9.10
C GLY A 214 21.43 28.26 -7.80
N GLU A 215 21.82 29.54 -7.87
CA GLU A 215 22.05 30.41 -6.72
C GLU A 215 20.75 30.83 -6.01
#